data_AF-A0A7J7JNC4-F1
#
_entry.id   AF-A0A7J7JNC4-F1
#
_cell.length_a   1.000
_cell.length_b   1.000
_cell.length_c   1.000
_cell.angle_alpha   90.00
_cell.angle_beta   90.00
_cell.angle_gamma   90.00
#
_symmetry.space_group_name_H-M   'P 1'
#
loop_
_entity.id
_entity.type
_entity.pdbx_description
1 polymer ?
#
loop_
_entity_poly.entity_id
_entity_poly.type
_entity_poly.pdbx_seq_one_letter_code
_entity_poly.pdbx_strand_id
1 'polypeptide(L)'
;MNTDKVDDTDQIEDKYWQPRPRARPPWDTKYITFGFAYLQDMIEHSLIELLTNDETKVGIYLQQFPFPCYNVDFFMRSISRTLPLFMVLSWIFSVALLVKSIVYEKQERLKEQMKIMGLTNGIHWVAWYTVSIVLIAPSIFFLCVIFKHAKILQHSDPSIMGLLLFAFSFATTGQAFLFSVFFTKANLAACCGAIFYFTLYLPYAVVNQYEQTMTDWMKGIACLLSPVAFGLGTTYVSRFEEQGVGIQWDNISKSPLPDDTYSLSRCIGMLFLDGILYCLIAWYKEYVFPGKYGMPKPFYFPFTKSFWCGSSTAAHNTPDQPESGSVENVQCEAEPTHLKLGVKLQNLRKVYSAGKKLAVDNLSLNFYEDQITSFLGHNGAGRQLL
;
A
#
# COMPACT_ATOMS: atom_id res chain seq x y z
N MET A 1 39.53 -4.00 -34.61
CA MET A 1 38.77 -2.78 -34.26
C MET A 1 38.30 -2.94 -32.83
N ASN A 2 38.52 -1.97 -31.93
CA ASN A 2 38.04 -2.10 -30.55
C ASN A 2 36.51 -2.01 -30.56
N THR A 3 35.81 -2.98 -29.97
CA THR A 3 34.34 -3.02 -29.89
C THR A 3 33.78 -1.76 -29.23
N ASP A 4 34.49 -1.19 -28.26
CA ASP A 4 34.07 0.04 -27.57
C ASP A 4 34.06 1.29 -28.47
N LYS A 5 34.71 1.23 -29.64
CA LYS A 5 34.83 2.33 -30.61
C LYS A 5 33.78 2.25 -31.71
N VAL A 6 32.90 1.27 -31.68
CA VAL A 6 31.74 1.17 -32.58
C VAL A 6 30.49 1.21 -31.71
N ASP A 7 29.35 1.58 -32.29
CA ASP A 7 28.10 1.47 -31.55
C ASP A 7 27.76 0.00 -31.27
N ASP A 8 27.17 -0.24 -30.10
CA ASP A 8 26.75 -1.58 -29.70
C ASP A 8 25.62 -2.05 -30.61
N THR A 9 25.71 -3.30 -31.06
CA THR A 9 24.70 -3.90 -31.94
C THR A 9 23.54 -4.54 -31.16
N ASP A 10 23.61 -4.53 -29.83
CA ASP A 10 22.58 -5.06 -28.94
C ASP A 10 21.27 -4.24 -28.99
N GLN A 11 21.36 -2.94 -29.27
CA GLN A 11 20.21 -2.04 -29.35
C GLN A 11 20.31 -1.13 -30.58
N ILE A 12 19.27 -1.15 -31.41
CA ILE A 12 19.20 -0.37 -32.65
C ILE A 12 18.65 1.05 -32.37
N GLU A 13 17.84 1.21 -31.32
CA GLU A 13 17.18 2.46 -30.95
C GLU A 13 17.46 2.86 -29.49
N ASP A 14 17.26 4.13 -29.16
CA ASP A 14 17.38 4.62 -27.77
C ASP A 14 16.30 3.97 -26.87
N LYS A 15 16.67 3.67 -25.63
CA LYS A 15 15.80 3.04 -24.59
C LYS A 15 14.41 3.69 -24.44
N TYR A 16 14.31 5.01 -24.63
CA TYR A 16 13.05 5.72 -24.78
C TYR A 16 13.27 6.96 -25.63
N TRP A 17 12.23 7.38 -26.34
CA TRP A 17 12.31 8.56 -27.20
C TRP A 17 12.53 9.83 -26.37
N GLN A 18 13.55 10.59 -26.74
CA GLN A 18 13.84 11.91 -26.19
C GLN A 18 13.86 12.93 -27.33
N PRO A 19 13.29 14.12 -27.14
CA PRO A 19 13.32 15.19 -28.14
C PRO A 19 14.71 15.85 -28.17
N ARG A 20 15.75 15.09 -28.56
CA ARG A 20 17.12 15.57 -28.72
C ARG A 20 17.77 14.98 -29.97
N PRO A 21 18.58 15.76 -30.70
CA PRO A 21 19.42 15.23 -31.75
C PRO A 21 20.60 14.44 -31.17
N ARG A 22 20.98 13.40 -31.91
CA ARG A 22 22.24 12.66 -31.73
C ARG A 22 23.39 13.47 -32.33
N ALA A 23 23.88 14.44 -31.56
CA ALA A 23 24.83 15.45 -32.04
C ALA A 23 26.19 15.40 -31.35
N ARG A 24 26.42 14.50 -30.39
CA ARG A 24 27.69 14.46 -29.64
C ARG A 24 28.68 13.51 -30.32
N PRO A 25 29.79 13.99 -30.91
CA PRO A 25 30.66 13.13 -31.71
C PRO A 25 31.23 11.91 -30.98
N PRO A 26 31.70 12.01 -29.72
CA PRO A 26 32.30 10.86 -29.03
C PRO A 26 31.33 9.73 -28.68
N TRP A 27 30.02 10.00 -28.57
CA TRP A 27 29.03 9.04 -28.06
C TRP A 27 27.95 8.68 -29.07
N ASP A 28 27.47 9.65 -29.85
CA ASP A 28 26.28 9.48 -30.70
C ASP A 28 26.64 9.19 -32.17
N THR A 29 27.85 9.50 -32.61
CA THR A 29 28.30 9.31 -34.01
C THR A 29 29.56 8.45 -34.09
N LYS A 30 29.63 7.36 -33.32
CA LYS A 30 30.84 6.52 -33.22
C LYS A 30 31.27 5.96 -34.57
N TYR A 31 30.32 5.55 -35.41
CA TYR A 31 30.58 5.05 -36.76
C TYR A 31 31.41 6.01 -37.64
N ILE A 32 31.20 7.32 -37.47
CA ILE A 32 31.92 8.36 -38.22
C ILE A 32 33.20 8.74 -37.48
N THR A 33 33.10 9.00 -36.17
CA THR A 33 34.21 9.51 -35.36
C THR A 33 35.37 8.52 -35.24
N PHE A 34 35.09 7.21 -35.18
CA PHE A 34 36.10 6.17 -35.11
C PHE A 34 36.39 5.47 -36.45
N GLY A 35 35.76 5.93 -37.53
CA GLY A 35 36.11 5.59 -38.91
C GLY A 35 35.60 4.25 -39.44
N PHE A 36 34.59 3.64 -38.82
CA PHE A 36 33.92 2.47 -39.38
C PHE A 36 33.28 2.79 -40.74
N ALA A 37 32.57 3.91 -40.84
CA ALA A 37 31.92 4.33 -42.08
C ALA A 37 32.93 4.55 -43.23
N TYR A 38 34.13 5.07 -42.92
CA TYR A 38 35.18 5.24 -43.92
C TYR A 38 35.75 3.91 -44.41
N LEU A 39 35.94 2.93 -43.52
CA LEU A 39 36.37 1.59 -43.92
C LEU A 39 35.30 0.90 -44.78
N GLN A 40 34.03 1.06 -44.42
CA GLN A 40 32.92 0.52 -45.21
C GLN A 40 32.90 1.13 -46.63
N ASP A 41 33.00 2.46 -46.74
CA ASP A 41 33.04 3.17 -48.02
C ASP A 41 34.24 2.71 -48.90
N MET A 42 35.44 2.59 -48.32
CA MET A 42 36.62 2.14 -49.06
C MET A 42 36.51 0.69 -49.54
N ILE A 43 35.97 -0.21 -48.71
CA ILE A 43 35.80 -1.62 -49.06
C ILE A 43 34.72 -1.77 -50.13
N GLU A 44 33.59 -1.09 -49.99
CA GLU A 44 32.51 -1.13 -50.98
C GLU A 44 32.96 -0.58 -52.33
N HIS A 45 33.68 0.54 -52.36
CA HIS A 45 34.27 1.06 -53.60
C HIS A 45 35.24 0.06 -54.24
N SER A 46 36.12 -0.58 -53.45
CA SER A 46 37.04 -1.59 -53.98
C SER A 46 36.33 -2.81 -54.55
N LEU A 47 35.21 -3.22 -53.94
CA LEU A 47 34.42 -4.35 -54.39
C LEU A 47 33.66 -4.03 -55.68
N ILE A 48 33.07 -2.82 -55.76
CA ILE A 48 32.38 -2.34 -56.95
C ILE A 48 33.37 -2.29 -58.11
N GLU A 49 34.53 -1.67 -57.94
CA GLU A 49 35.58 -1.58 -58.96
C GLU A 49 35.99 -2.96 -59.50
N LEU A 50 36.15 -3.96 -58.61
CA LEU A 50 36.48 -5.34 -59.00
C LEU A 50 35.35 -6.05 -59.76
N LEU A 51 34.09 -5.79 -59.42
CA LEU A 51 32.93 -6.48 -60.00
C LEU A 51 32.46 -5.86 -61.32
N THR A 52 32.50 -4.53 -61.43
CA THR A 52 32.06 -3.81 -62.64
C THR A 52 33.20 -3.50 -63.60
N ASN A 53 34.47 -3.63 -63.16
CA ASN A 53 35.66 -3.29 -63.94
C ASN A 53 35.61 -1.84 -64.48
N ASP A 54 35.03 -0.95 -63.67
CA ASP A 54 34.82 0.46 -63.97
C ASP A 54 35.51 1.31 -62.90
N GLU A 55 36.35 2.26 -63.32
CA GLU A 55 37.19 3.09 -62.44
C GLU A 55 36.49 4.40 -62.02
N THR A 56 35.18 4.54 -62.27
CA THR A 56 34.45 5.75 -61.89
C THR A 56 34.41 5.95 -60.37
N LYS A 57 35.06 7.04 -59.91
CA LYS A 57 35.05 7.44 -58.50
C LYS A 57 33.77 8.20 -58.17
N VAL A 58 32.86 7.57 -57.45
CA VAL A 58 31.65 8.21 -56.92
C VAL A 58 31.98 8.80 -55.54
N GLY A 59 31.59 10.06 -55.30
CA GLY A 59 31.75 10.71 -54.00
C GLY A 59 30.48 10.56 -53.16
N ILE A 60 30.58 9.87 -52.02
CA ILE A 60 29.48 9.74 -51.05
C ILE A 60 29.64 10.81 -49.96
N TYR A 61 28.59 11.60 -49.75
CA TYR A 61 28.53 12.59 -48.67
C TYR A 61 27.50 12.16 -47.62
N LEU A 62 27.92 12.19 -46.36
CA LEU A 62 27.03 11.92 -45.22
C LEU A 62 26.58 13.25 -44.61
N GLN A 63 25.27 13.47 -44.58
CA GLN A 63 24.65 14.64 -43.98
C GLN A 63 23.55 14.19 -43.00
N GLN A 64 23.63 14.64 -41.75
CA GLN A 64 22.56 14.41 -40.79
C GLN A 64 21.35 15.30 -41.12
N PHE A 65 20.14 14.77 -40.95
CA PHE A 65 18.92 15.56 -41.07
C PHE A 65 18.88 16.66 -40.00
N PRO A 66 18.45 17.89 -40.36
CA PRO A 66 18.28 18.95 -39.38
C PRO A 66 17.18 18.57 -38.38
N PHE A 67 17.48 18.71 -37.09
CA PHE A 67 16.51 18.47 -36.02
C PHE A 67 15.82 19.81 -35.64
N PRO A 68 14.52 19.81 -35.33
CA PRO A 68 13.83 21.02 -34.86
C PRO A 68 14.48 21.57 -33.58
N CYS A 69 14.20 22.85 -33.28
CA CYS A 69 14.65 23.46 -32.03
C CYS A 69 14.11 22.67 -30.83
N TYR A 70 14.99 22.36 -29.88
CA TYR A 70 14.67 21.57 -28.69
C TYR A 70 15.28 22.24 -27.45
N ASN A 71 14.59 22.09 -26.32
CA ASN A 71 15.06 22.57 -25.02
C ASN A 71 15.56 21.39 -24.20
N VAL A 72 16.75 21.53 -23.59
CA VAL A 72 17.32 20.50 -22.69
C VAL A 72 17.26 20.99 -21.27
N ASP A 73 16.22 20.61 -20.55
CA ASP A 73 16.08 20.92 -19.14
C ASP A 73 16.67 19.81 -18.27
N PHE A 74 17.98 19.93 -17.98
CA PHE A 74 18.69 19.01 -17.08
C PHE A 74 18.07 18.95 -15.69
N PHE A 75 17.57 20.08 -15.20
CA PHE A 75 16.85 20.17 -13.93
C PHE A 75 15.59 19.31 -13.95
N MET A 76 14.80 19.42 -15.03
CA MET A 76 13.54 18.69 -15.13
C MET A 76 13.76 17.19 -15.19
N ARG A 77 14.77 16.74 -15.94
CA ARG A 77 15.19 15.34 -15.99
C ARG A 77 15.67 14.81 -14.62
N SER A 78 16.41 15.64 -13.88
CA SER A 78 16.95 15.24 -12.57
C SER A 78 15.88 15.16 -11.50
N ILE A 79 14.98 16.15 -11.46
CA ILE A 79 13.81 16.14 -10.57
C ILE A 79 12.90 14.98 -10.91
N SER A 80 12.60 14.78 -12.18
CA SER A 80 11.75 13.69 -12.65
C SER A 80 12.17 12.32 -12.14
N ARG A 81 13.48 12.04 -12.12
CA ARG A 81 14.01 10.77 -11.60
C ARG A 81 14.06 10.68 -10.07
N THR A 82 14.10 11.81 -9.37
CA THR A 82 14.26 11.88 -7.90
C THR A 82 12.97 12.22 -7.16
N LEU A 83 11.92 12.66 -7.87
CA LEU A 83 10.61 13.02 -7.33
C LEU A 83 10.00 11.91 -6.46
N PRO A 84 9.99 10.62 -6.85
CA PRO A 84 9.43 9.58 -6.01
C PRO A 84 10.13 9.46 -4.65
N LEU A 85 11.47 9.59 -4.66
CA LEU A 85 12.28 9.50 -3.45
C LEU A 85 11.95 10.63 -2.48
N PHE A 86 11.83 11.87 -2.97
CA PHE A 86 11.50 13.01 -2.13
C PHE A 86 10.09 12.92 -1.54
N MET A 87 9.14 12.43 -2.34
CA MET A 87 7.75 12.25 -1.90
C MET A 87 7.62 11.16 -0.83
N VAL A 88 8.27 10.02 -1.03
CA VAL A 88 8.32 8.93 -0.04
C VAL A 88 8.98 9.44 1.26
N LEU A 89 10.12 10.14 1.16
CA LEU A 89 10.79 10.70 2.34
C LEU A 89 9.95 11.76 3.06
N SER A 90 9.18 12.56 2.34
CA SER A 90 8.35 13.62 2.93
C SER A 90 7.23 13.04 3.81
N TRP A 91 6.66 11.89 3.42
CA TRP A 91 5.58 11.25 4.16
C TRP A 91 6.04 10.22 5.19
N ILE A 92 7.35 9.94 5.30
CA ILE A 92 7.88 8.98 6.29
C ILE A 92 7.44 9.33 7.72
N PHE A 93 7.44 10.61 8.06
CA PHE A 93 7.07 11.10 9.39
C PHE A 93 5.57 10.91 9.64
N SER A 94 4.73 11.24 8.65
CA SER A 94 3.28 11.04 8.73
C SER A 94 2.93 9.57 8.93
N VAL A 95 3.57 8.66 8.18
CA VAL A 95 3.38 7.21 8.32
C VAL A 95 3.81 6.74 9.72
N ALA A 96 4.98 7.18 10.20
CA ALA A 96 5.48 6.80 11.51
C ALA A 96 4.54 7.24 12.64
N LEU A 97 4.00 8.46 12.56
CA LEU A 97 3.02 8.96 13.54
C LEU A 97 1.70 8.20 13.48
N LEU A 98 1.22 7.88 12.28
CA LEU A 98 -0.01 7.12 12.09
C LEU A 98 0.12 5.71 12.69
N VAL A 99 1.20 4.99 12.38
CA VAL A 99 1.51 3.70 13.01
C VAL A 99 1.63 3.83 14.53
N LYS A 100 2.33 4.85 15.02
CA LYS A 100 2.48 5.12 16.46
C LYS A 100 1.11 5.29 17.12
N SER A 101 0.24 6.10 16.54
CA SER A 101 -1.07 6.44 17.12
C SER A 101 -1.99 5.22 17.23
N ILE A 102 -2.04 4.37 16.20
CA ILE A 102 -2.81 3.13 16.22
C ILE A 102 -2.25 2.15 17.26
N VAL A 103 -0.93 1.98 17.32
CA VAL A 103 -0.31 1.09 18.31
C VAL A 103 -0.40 1.66 19.72
N TYR A 104 -0.41 2.98 19.88
CA TYR A 104 -0.64 3.64 21.16
C TYR A 104 -2.04 3.36 21.69
N GLU A 105 -3.08 3.49 20.86
CA GLU A 105 -4.46 3.12 21.23
C GLU A 105 -4.56 1.64 21.64
N LYS A 106 -3.85 0.75 20.93
CA LYS A 106 -3.74 -0.67 21.26
C LYS A 106 -2.99 -0.92 22.57
N GLN A 107 -1.94 -0.15 22.85
CA GLN A 107 -1.11 -0.27 24.05
C GLN A 107 -1.89 0.12 25.31
N GLU A 108 -2.64 1.23 25.24
CA GLU A 108 -3.51 1.72 26.33
C GLU A 108 -4.86 0.99 26.42
N ARG A 109 -5.11 0.04 25.52
CA ARG A 109 -6.33 -0.79 25.47
C ARG A 109 -7.63 0.00 25.25
N LEU A 110 -7.53 1.20 24.72
CA LEU A 110 -8.69 2.05 24.41
C LEU A 110 -9.62 1.36 23.39
N LYS A 111 -9.05 0.63 22.43
CA LYS A 111 -9.83 -0.17 21.46
C LYS A 111 -10.70 -1.24 22.13
N GLU A 112 -10.25 -1.88 23.21
CA GLU A 112 -11.08 -2.89 23.93
C GLU A 112 -12.15 -2.21 24.78
N GLN A 113 -11.84 -1.06 25.39
CA GLN A 113 -12.82 -0.27 26.12
C GLN A 113 -13.97 0.19 25.21
N MET A 114 -13.66 0.64 23.99
CA MET A 114 -14.67 1.04 23.01
C MET A 114 -15.52 -0.14 22.52
N LYS A 115 -14.97 -1.36 22.44
CA LYS A 115 -15.76 -2.56 22.18
C LYS A 115 -16.72 -2.90 23.33
N ILE A 116 -16.31 -2.69 24.59
CA ILE A 116 -17.19 -2.87 25.76
C ILE A 116 -18.36 -1.87 25.70
N MET A 117 -18.13 -0.66 25.18
CA MET A 117 -19.18 0.34 24.94
C MET A 117 -20.12 -0.01 23.76
N GLY A 118 -19.88 -1.13 23.07
CA GLY A 118 -20.72 -1.60 21.96
C GLY A 118 -20.26 -1.19 20.56
N LEU A 119 -19.05 -0.60 20.42
CA LEU A 119 -18.53 -0.21 19.11
C LEU A 119 -17.96 -1.41 18.34
N THR A 120 -18.31 -1.53 17.06
CA THR A 120 -17.80 -2.60 16.20
C THR A 120 -16.39 -2.29 15.70
N ASN A 121 -15.60 -3.33 15.43
CA ASN A 121 -14.26 -3.17 14.87
C ASN A 121 -14.26 -2.38 13.56
N GLY A 122 -15.25 -2.57 12.68
CA GLY A 122 -15.31 -1.88 11.39
C GLY A 122 -15.34 -0.36 11.51
N ILE A 123 -16.00 0.17 12.56
CA ILE A 123 -16.09 1.61 12.81
C ILE A 123 -14.71 2.18 13.15
N HIS A 124 -13.89 1.47 13.93
CA HIS A 124 -12.52 1.90 14.24
C HIS A 124 -11.66 2.04 12.97
N TRP A 125 -11.80 1.10 12.03
CA TRP A 125 -11.06 1.12 10.79
C TRP A 125 -11.44 2.33 9.93
N VAL A 126 -12.74 2.57 9.75
CA VAL A 126 -13.25 3.72 9.00
C VAL A 126 -12.89 5.04 9.67
N ALA A 127 -12.91 5.10 11.01
CA ALA A 127 -12.54 6.28 11.77
C ALA A 127 -11.06 6.66 11.52
N TRP A 128 -10.15 5.70 11.67
CA TRP A 128 -8.73 5.94 11.39
C TRP A 128 -8.49 6.26 9.92
N TYR A 129 -9.21 5.65 8.99
CA TYR A 129 -9.12 5.99 7.56
C TYR A 129 -9.53 7.44 7.29
N THR A 130 -10.65 7.87 7.87
CA THR A 130 -11.15 9.24 7.76
C THR A 130 -10.15 10.23 8.35
N VAL A 131 -9.63 9.96 9.55
CA VAL A 131 -8.60 10.81 10.19
C VAL A 131 -7.35 10.92 9.31
N SER A 132 -6.91 9.80 8.72
CA SER A 132 -5.72 9.76 7.87
C SER A 132 -5.90 10.60 6.60
N ILE A 133 -7.05 10.48 5.93
CA ILE A 133 -7.39 11.31 4.76
C ILE A 133 -7.44 12.79 5.14
N VAL A 134 -8.10 13.14 6.25
CA VAL A 134 -8.21 14.54 6.70
C VAL A 134 -6.83 15.15 7.01
N LEU A 135 -5.92 14.38 7.59
CA LEU A 135 -4.56 14.85 7.89
C LEU A 135 -3.68 14.98 6.63
N ILE A 136 -3.83 14.08 5.65
CA ILE A 136 -2.97 14.05 4.46
C ILE A 136 -3.51 14.96 3.34
N ALA A 137 -4.82 15.19 3.27
CA ALA A 137 -5.46 15.99 2.21
C ALA A 137 -4.87 17.41 2.04
N PRO A 138 -4.59 18.19 3.11
CA PRO A 138 -3.92 19.49 2.97
C PRO A 138 -2.55 19.36 2.29
N SER A 139 -1.77 18.33 2.63
CA SER A 139 -0.45 18.11 2.03
C SER A 139 -0.55 17.81 0.53
N ILE A 140 -1.52 17.00 0.12
CA ILE A 140 -1.79 16.69 -1.30
C ILE A 140 -2.20 17.97 -2.04
N PHE A 141 -3.09 18.77 -1.45
CA PHE A 141 -3.54 20.03 -2.03
C PHE A 141 -2.37 20.99 -2.24
N PHE A 142 -1.52 21.21 -1.22
CA PHE A 142 -0.35 22.07 -1.35
C PHE A 142 0.64 21.56 -2.41
N LEU A 143 0.88 20.24 -2.47
CA LEU A 143 1.74 19.66 -3.50
C LEU A 143 1.19 19.87 -4.91
N CYS A 144 -0.13 19.73 -5.11
CA CYS A 144 -0.77 20.01 -6.41
C CYS A 144 -0.65 21.48 -6.80
N VAL A 145 -0.81 22.40 -5.84
CA VAL A 145 -0.62 23.84 -6.05
C VAL A 145 0.83 24.14 -6.44
N ILE A 146 1.81 23.53 -5.75
CA ILE A 146 3.23 23.68 -6.06
C ILE A 146 3.53 23.15 -7.47
N PHE A 147 3.07 21.95 -7.83
CA PHE A 147 3.34 21.42 -9.17
C PHE A 147 2.81 22.33 -10.29
N LYS A 148 1.62 22.90 -10.10
CA LYS A 148 1.01 23.83 -11.07
C LYS A 148 1.73 25.18 -11.13
N HIS A 149 2.03 25.81 -9.98
CA HIS A 149 2.55 27.18 -9.95
C HIS A 149 4.08 27.25 -10.10
N ALA A 150 4.80 26.24 -9.61
CA ALA A 150 6.25 26.15 -9.75
C ALA A 150 6.68 25.67 -11.14
N LYS A 151 5.73 25.37 -12.04
CA LYS A 151 5.97 24.88 -13.41
C LYS A 151 6.93 23.69 -13.46
N ILE A 152 6.86 22.81 -12.45
CA ILE A 152 7.67 21.60 -12.40
C ILE A 152 7.13 20.58 -13.39
N LEU A 153 5.80 20.38 -13.40
CA LEU A 153 5.09 19.54 -14.38
C LEU A 153 4.17 20.49 -15.17
N GLN A 154 4.68 21.06 -16.26
CA GLN A 154 4.00 22.13 -16.99
C GLN A 154 2.90 21.61 -17.90
N HIS A 155 3.09 20.43 -18.49
CA HIS A 155 2.19 19.85 -19.49
C HIS A 155 1.17 18.88 -18.89
N SER A 156 1.49 18.28 -17.74
CA SER A 156 0.62 17.29 -17.09
C SER A 156 -0.57 17.90 -16.33
N ASP A 157 -1.73 17.24 -16.42
CA ASP A 157 -2.95 17.68 -15.74
C ASP A 157 -2.83 17.54 -14.20
N PRO A 158 -3.06 18.63 -13.42
CA PRO A 158 -2.95 18.59 -11.96
C PRO A 158 -3.94 17.63 -11.28
N SER A 159 -5.08 17.35 -11.91
CA SER A 159 -6.09 16.44 -11.38
C SER A 159 -5.60 14.99 -11.33
N ILE A 160 -4.84 14.55 -12.34
CA ILE A 160 -4.28 13.21 -12.41
C ILE A 160 -3.15 13.05 -11.39
N MET A 161 -2.33 14.10 -11.21
CA MET A 161 -1.31 14.12 -10.17
C MET A 161 -1.94 14.05 -8.77
N GLY A 162 -3.01 14.81 -8.53
CA GLY A 162 -3.79 14.72 -7.29
C GLY A 162 -4.37 13.34 -7.05
N LEU A 163 -4.89 12.69 -8.09
CA LEU A 163 -5.41 11.31 -8.01
C LEU A 163 -4.31 10.31 -7.68
N LEU A 164 -3.13 10.42 -8.29
CA LEU A 164 -1.97 9.56 -8.00
C LEU A 164 -1.53 9.69 -6.54
N LEU A 165 -1.40 10.93 -6.04
CA LEU A 165 -1.03 11.21 -4.65
C LEU A 165 -2.09 10.72 -3.66
N PHE A 166 -3.36 10.89 -4.01
CA PHE A 166 -4.47 10.38 -3.20
C PHE A 166 -4.46 8.86 -3.13
N ALA A 167 -4.33 8.16 -4.27
CA ALA A 167 -4.23 6.71 -4.32
C ALA A 167 -3.04 6.19 -3.49
N PHE A 168 -1.89 6.89 -3.55
CA PHE A 168 -0.73 6.54 -2.72
C PHE A 168 -0.99 6.75 -1.22
N SER A 169 -1.69 7.82 -0.82
CA SER A 169 -2.07 8.05 0.58
C SER A 169 -3.03 6.98 1.11
N PHE A 170 -3.96 6.52 0.26
CA PHE A 170 -4.88 5.42 0.54
C PHE A 170 -4.08 4.12 0.79
N ALA A 171 -3.20 3.76 -0.14
CA ALA A 171 -2.35 2.57 -0.03
C ALA A 171 -1.46 2.61 1.23
N THR A 172 -0.85 3.77 1.49
CA THR A 172 0.05 3.98 2.63
C THR A 172 -0.68 3.88 3.97
N THR A 173 -1.92 4.35 4.05
CA THR A 173 -2.76 4.18 5.24
C THR A 173 -3.07 2.70 5.50
N GLY A 174 -3.39 1.93 4.45
CA GLY A 174 -3.55 0.47 4.52
C GLY A 174 -2.28 -0.24 5.01
N GLN A 175 -1.13 0.17 4.48
CA GLN A 175 0.18 -0.36 4.86
C GLN A 175 0.51 -0.08 6.34
N ALA A 176 0.17 1.10 6.84
CA ALA A 176 0.35 1.46 8.24
C ALA A 176 -0.52 0.61 9.19
N PHE A 177 -1.77 0.32 8.81
CA PHE A 177 -2.60 -0.65 9.56
C PHE A 177 -1.94 -2.02 9.60
N LEU A 178 -1.44 -2.51 8.46
CA LEU A 178 -0.73 -3.79 8.40
C LEU A 178 0.45 -3.84 9.38
N PHE A 179 1.28 -2.80 9.41
CA PHE A 179 2.38 -2.71 10.36
C PHE A 179 1.92 -2.68 11.81
N SER A 180 0.87 -1.93 12.13
CA SER A 180 0.35 -1.79 13.50
C SER A 180 -0.03 -3.15 14.13
N VAL A 181 -0.45 -4.14 13.33
CA VAL A 181 -0.83 -5.45 13.84
C VAL A 181 0.38 -6.26 14.33
N PHE A 182 1.59 -6.04 13.80
CA PHE A 182 2.81 -6.75 14.24
C PHE A 182 3.38 -6.23 15.56
N PHE A 183 3.07 -4.99 15.94
CA PHE A 183 3.65 -4.37 17.12
C PHE A 183 2.67 -4.27 18.29
N THR A 184 3.26 -4.18 19.49
CA THR A 184 2.55 -3.99 20.76
C THR A 184 2.96 -2.72 21.49
N LYS A 185 4.20 -2.25 21.29
CA LYS A 185 4.74 -1.01 21.89
C LYS A 185 4.76 0.12 20.85
N ALA A 186 4.20 1.28 21.19
CA ALA A 186 4.01 2.39 20.25
C ALA A 186 5.31 3.00 19.71
N ASN A 187 6.28 3.30 20.59
CA ASN A 187 7.54 3.93 20.16
C ASN A 187 8.40 3.00 19.29
N LEU A 188 8.41 1.69 19.58
CA LEU A 188 9.07 0.69 18.75
C LEU A 188 8.41 0.62 17.37
N ALA A 189 7.07 0.59 17.33
CA ALA A 189 6.30 0.56 16.09
C ALA A 189 6.54 1.79 15.21
N ALA A 190 6.68 2.97 15.81
CA ALA A 190 6.98 4.21 15.10
C ALA A 190 8.33 4.13 14.36
N CYS A 191 9.39 3.78 15.09
CA CYS A 191 10.74 3.67 14.52
C CYS A 191 10.83 2.56 13.48
N CYS A 192 10.34 1.35 13.80
CA CYS A 192 10.37 0.23 12.87
C CYS A 192 9.45 0.45 11.67
N GLY A 193 8.30 1.11 11.85
CA GLY A 193 7.37 1.44 10.77
C GLY A 193 7.99 2.37 9.74
N ALA A 194 8.73 3.40 10.18
CA ALA A 194 9.48 4.28 9.30
C ALA A 194 10.57 3.52 8.52
N ILE A 195 11.33 2.66 9.20
CA ILE A 195 12.38 1.84 8.58
C ILE A 195 11.78 0.88 7.55
N PHE A 196 10.69 0.19 7.88
CA PHE A 196 10.03 -0.73 6.95
C PHE A 196 9.46 0.00 5.74
N TYR A 197 8.83 1.15 5.95
CA TYR A 197 8.34 1.98 4.86
C TYR A 197 9.45 2.41 3.89
N PHE A 198 10.59 2.88 4.40
CA PHE A 198 11.75 3.20 3.56
C PHE A 198 12.35 1.96 2.88
N THR A 199 12.43 0.84 3.59
CA THR A 199 12.98 -0.42 3.06
C THR A 199 12.14 -0.93 1.88
N LEU A 200 10.82 -0.82 1.96
CA LEU A 200 9.90 -1.24 0.88
C LEU A 200 9.97 -0.34 -0.35
N TYR A 201 10.60 0.84 -0.25
CA TYR A 201 10.91 1.67 -1.40
C TYR A 201 12.17 1.20 -2.14
N LEU A 202 13.17 0.59 -1.48
CA LEU A 202 14.42 0.18 -2.15
C LEU A 202 14.24 -0.72 -3.38
N PRO A 203 13.30 -1.68 -3.43
CA PRO A 203 13.04 -2.49 -4.63
C PRO A 203 12.71 -1.66 -5.87
N TYR A 204 12.12 -0.47 -5.72
CA TYR A 204 11.81 0.41 -6.86
C TYR A 204 13.07 0.78 -7.66
N ALA A 205 14.20 1.01 -6.99
CA ALA A 205 15.45 1.32 -7.67
C ALA A 205 15.91 0.18 -8.60
N VAL A 206 15.69 -1.07 -8.18
CA VAL A 206 15.97 -2.27 -8.97
C VAL A 206 14.99 -2.39 -10.14
N VAL A 207 13.70 -2.18 -9.89
CA VAL A 207 12.66 -2.26 -10.93
C VAL A 207 12.89 -1.21 -12.03
N ASN A 208 13.25 0.02 -11.66
CA ASN A 208 13.57 1.08 -12.62
C ASN A 208 14.82 0.76 -13.47
N GLN A 209 15.78 0.03 -12.91
CA GLN A 209 16.97 -0.42 -13.65
C GLN A 209 16.63 -1.49 -14.70
N TYR A 210 15.80 -2.47 -14.34
CA TYR A 210 15.45 -3.62 -15.18
C TYR A 210 14.12 -3.49 -15.92
N GLU A 211 13.52 -2.31 -15.94
CA GLU A 211 12.15 -2.11 -16.45
C GLU A 211 11.92 -2.59 -17.89
N GLN A 212 12.94 -2.54 -18.75
CA GLN A 212 12.84 -2.94 -20.17
C GLN A 212 12.75 -4.45 -20.37
N THR A 213 13.38 -5.24 -19.51
CA THR A 213 13.36 -6.70 -19.61
C THR A 213 12.19 -7.30 -18.85
N MET A 214 11.53 -6.51 -17.99
CA MET A 214 10.39 -6.94 -17.22
C MET A 214 9.12 -6.94 -18.06
N THR A 215 8.45 -8.08 -18.06
CA THR A 215 7.10 -8.23 -18.60
C THR A 215 6.07 -7.53 -17.72
N ASP A 216 4.90 -7.23 -18.28
CA ASP A 216 3.81 -6.52 -17.58
C ASP A 216 3.37 -7.20 -16.28
N TRP A 217 3.36 -8.53 -16.23
CA TRP A 217 2.97 -9.26 -15.02
C TRP A 217 4.02 -9.11 -13.91
N MET A 218 5.31 -9.09 -14.27
CA MET A 218 6.39 -8.88 -13.30
C MET A 218 6.32 -7.45 -12.74
N LYS A 219 6.00 -6.46 -13.57
CA LYS A 219 5.71 -5.09 -13.13
C LYS A 219 4.50 -5.06 -12.18
N GLY A 220 3.42 -5.76 -12.54
CA GLY A 220 2.23 -5.88 -11.69
C GLY A 220 2.51 -6.48 -10.30
N ILE A 221 3.33 -7.53 -10.21
CA ILE A 221 3.72 -8.12 -8.93
C ILE A 221 4.65 -7.19 -8.15
N ALA A 222 5.60 -6.54 -8.81
CA ALA A 222 6.45 -5.56 -8.16
C ALA A 222 5.63 -4.37 -7.62
N CYS A 223 4.56 -4.00 -8.32
CA CYS A 223 3.60 -2.99 -7.89
C CYS A 223 2.72 -3.40 -6.71
N LEU A 224 2.75 -4.66 -6.25
CA LEU A 224 2.09 -5.06 -4.99
C LEU A 224 2.74 -4.41 -3.75
N LEU A 225 3.91 -3.80 -3.94
CA LEU A 225 4.57 -2.93 -3.00
C LEU A 225 4.17 -1.49 -3.34
N SER A 226 3.28 -0.92 -2.53
CA SER A 226 2.76 0.45 -2.73
C SER A 226 3.83 1.52 -3.06
N PRO A 227 4.99 1.59 -2.36
CA PRO A 227 6.05 2.54 -2.72
C PRO A 227 6.65 2.33 -4.12
N VAL A 228 6.68 1.09 -4.61
CA VAL A 228 7.17 0.73 -5.95
C VAL A 228 6.16 1.13 -7.02
N ALA A 229 4.87 0.86 -6.80
CA ALA A 229 3.81 1.29 -7.70
C ALA A 229 3.77 2.82 -7.85
N PHE A 230 3.91 3.55 -6.75
CA PHE A 230 4.01 5.01 -6.77
C PHE A 230 5.26 5.51 -7.50
N GLY A 231 6.41 4.86 -7.30
CA GLY A 231 7.65 5.20 -8.00
C GLY A 231 7.57 5.01 -9.51
N LEU A 232 7.00 3.89 -9.96
CA LEU A 232 6.76 3.63 -11.38
C LEU A 232 5.76 4.61 -11.98
N GLY A 233 4.64 4.87 -11.28
CA GLY A 233 3.63 5.84 -11.73
C GLY A 233 4.21 7.24 -11.92
N THR A 234 5.01 7.71 -10.96
CA THR A 234 5.70 9.00 -11.06
C THR A 234 6.72 9.03 -12.19
N THR A 235 7.44 7.93 -12.44
CA THR A 235 8.39 7.84 -13.56
C THR A 235 7.69 7.93 -14.91
N TYR A 236 6.52 7.33 -15.06
CA TYR A 236 5.70 7.50 -16.27
C TYR A 236 5.23 8.94 -16.44
N VAL A 237 4.83 9.61 -15.36
CA VAL A 237 4.50 11.05 -15.40
C VAL A 237 5.67 11.87 -15.92
N SER A 238 6.83 11.64 -15.34
CA SER A 238 8.06 12.28 -15.74
C SER A 238 8.44 12.03 -17.20
N ARG A 239 8.24 10.82 -17.73
CA ARG A 239 8.58 10.50 -19.12
C ARG A 239 7.66 11.22 -20.11
N PHE A 240 6.36 11.26 -19.86
CA PHE A 240 5.44 12.02 -20.72
C PHE A 240 5.71 13.52 -20.68
N GLU A 241 6.16 14.03 -19.54
CA GLU A 241 6.57 15.41 -19.40
C GLU A 241 7.90 15.70 -20.13
N GLU A 242 8.88 14.79 -20.09
CA GLU A 242 10.12 14.88 -20.87
C GLU A 242 9.86 14.88 -22.39
N GLN A 243 8.74 14.31 -22.85
CA GLN A 243 8.32 14.28 -24.25
C GLN A 243 7.55 15.55 -24.68
N GLY A 244 7.20 16.43 -23.74
CA GLY A 244 6.43 17.65 -24.01
C GLY A 244 4.93 17.44 -24.25
N VAL A 245 4.42 16.21 -24.14
CA VAL A 245 2.98 15.90 -24.24
C VAL A 245 2.31 16.06 -22.88
N GLY A 246 3.01 15.70 -21.79
CA GLY A 246 2.44 15.61 -20.45
C GLY A 246 1.39 14.50 -20.35
N ILE A 247 0.95 14.20 -19.12
CA ILE A 247 -0.19 13.30 -18.94
C ILE A 247 -1.50 14.06 -18.98
N GLN A 248 -2.40 13.54 -19.80
CA GLN A 248 -3.78 13.96 -19.94
C GLN A 248 -4.70 12.75 -19.74
N TRP A 249 -5.98 13.00 -19.51
CA TRP A 249 -6.96 11.92 -19.33
C TRP A 249 -7.05 10.98 -20.54
N ASP A 250 -6.79 11.49 -21.74
CA ASP A 250 -6.83 10.71 -22.98
C ASP A 250 -5.63 9.77 -23.16
N ASN A 251 -4.51 10.04 -22.48
CA ASN A 251 -3.26 9.27 -22.64
C ASN A 251 -2.89 8.43 -21.40
N ILE A 252 -3.66 8.51 -20.31
CA ILE A 252 -3.39 7.83 -19.03
C ILE A 252 -3.29 6.30 -19.14
N SER A 253 -3.95 5.72 -20.15
CA SER A 253 -3.95 4.29 -20.44
C SER A 253 -2.88 3.85 -21.44
N LYS A 254 -2.12 4.80 -22.02
CA LYS A 254 -1.03 4.52 -22.96
C LYS A 254 0.31 4.47 -22.22
N SER A 255 1.21 3.61 -22.67
CA SER A 255 2.57 3.53 -22.14
C SER A 255 3.49 4.53 -22.84
N PRO A 256 4.48 5.13 -22.13
CA PRO A 256 5.50 5.97 -22.75
C PRO A 256 6.66 5.16 -23.37
N LEU A 257 6.77 3.85 -23.13
CA LEU A 257 7.81 3.01 -23.71
C LEU A 257 7.31 2.31 -24.99
N PRO A 258 8.18 2.16 -26.00
CA PRO A 258 7.90 1.28 -27.12
C PRO A 258 7.74 -0.16 -26.61
N ASP A 259 6.75 -0.89 -27.12
CA ASP A 259 6.40 -2.29 -26.82
C ASP A 259 5.93 -2.63 -25.39
N ASP A 260 5.70 -1.63 -24.53
CA ASP A 260 5.16 -1.84 -23.17
C ASP A 260 3.64 -1.61 -23.14
N THR A 261 2.86 -2.54 -22.56
CA THR A 261 1.40 -2.33 -22.38
C THR A 261 1.04 -1.81 -21.00
N TYR A 262 2.02 -1.71 -20.10
CA TYR A 262 1.82 -1.18 -18.76
C TYR A 262 1.60 0.34 -18.80
N SER A 263 0.62 0.85 -18.04
CA SER A 263 0.18 2.25 -18.10
C SER A 263 -0.04 2.84 -16.73
N LEU A 264 -0.07 4.18 -16.64
CA LEU A 264 -0.29 4.89 -15.37
C LEU A 264 -1.62 4.51 -14.72
N SER A 265 -2.68 4.31 -15.52
CA SER A 265 -3.98 3.85 -15.02
C SER A 265 -3.89 2.52 -14.25
N ARG A 266 -3.05 1.58 -14.71
CA ARG A 266 -2.79 0.31 -14.01
C ARG A 266 -2.03 0.53 -12.71
N CYS A 267 -1.06 1.45 -12.66
CA CYS A 267 -0.38 1.82 -11.41
C CYS A 267 -1.34 2.38 -10.36
N ILE A 268 -2.24 3.31 -10.77
CA ILE A 268 -3.24 3.89 -9.87
C ILE A 268 -4.22 2.80 -9.38
N GLY A 269 -4.66 1.93 -10.29
CA GLY A 269 -5.51 0.77 -9.93
C GLY A 269 -4.83 -0.17 -8.93
N MET A 270 -3.55 -0.47 -9.13
CA MET A 270 -2.77 -1.31 -8.21
C MET A 270 -2.58 -0.65 -6.84
N LEU A 271 -2.39 0.66 -6.76
CA LEU A 271 -2.31 1.37 -5.46
C LEU A 271 -3.60 1.22 -4.65
N PHE A 272 -4.78 1.34 -5.28
CA PHE A 272 -6.05 1.09 -4.59
C PHE A 272 -6.19 -0.38 -4.17
N LEU A 273 -5.81 -1.31 -5.06
CA LEU A 273 -5.82 -2.74 -4.77
C LEU A 273 -4.92 -3.09 -3.58
N ASP A 274 -3.71 -2.54 -3.52
CA ASP A 274 -2.77 -2.69 -2.41
C ASP A 274 -3.35 -2.18 -1.10
N GLY A 275 -3.94 -0.98 -1.11
CA GLY A 275 -4.58 -0.42 0.08
C GLY A 275 -5.68 -1.33 0.64
N ILE A 276 -6.52 -1.88 -0.24
CA ILE A 276 -7.57 -2.84 0.14
C ILE A 276 -6.94 -4.15 0.64
N LEU A 277 -5.94 -4.68 -0.07
CA LEU A 277 -5.27 -5.93 0.26
C LEU A 277 -4.58 -5.84 1.63
N TYR A 278 -3.83 -4.77 1.91
CA TYR A 278 -3.19 -4.55 3.20
C TYR A 278 -4.22 -4.45 4.32
N CYS A 279 -5.35 -3.77 4.08
CA CYS A 279 -6.46 -3.72 5.03
C CYS A 279 -7.06 -5.11 5.28
N LEU A 280 -7.28 -5.92 4.25
CA LEU A 280 -7.80 -7.29 4.38
C LEU A 280 -6.84 -8.20 5.14
N ILE A 281 -5.54 -8.13 4.86
CA ILE A 281 -4.52 -8.91 5.58
C ILE A 281 -4.47 -8.50 7.04
N ALA A 282 -4.50 -7.19 7.31
CA ALA A 282 -4.51 -6.67 8.66
C ALA A 282 -5.79 -7.07 9.42
N TRP A 283 -6.96 -7.02 8.77
CA TRP A 283 -8.23 -7.48 9.30
C TRP A 283 -8.17 -8.98 9.65
N TYR A 284 -7.74 -9.81 8.69
CA TYR A 284 -7.57 -11.25 8.91
C TYR A 284 -6.68 -11.54 10.12
N LYS A 285 -5.53 -10.86 10.20
CA LYS A 285 -4.58 -11.06 11.29
C LYS A 285 -5.12 -10.60 12.65
N GLU A 286 -5.90 -9.52 12.72
CA GLU A 286 -6.56 -9.08 13.96
C GLU A 286 -7.53 -10.14 14.51
N TYR A 287 -8.27 -10.85 13.64
CA TYR A 287 -9.23 -11.88 14.07
C TYR A 287 -8.59 -13.22 14.43
N VAL A 288 -7.52 -13.62 13.72
CA VAL A 288 -6.82 -14.88 14.01
C VAL A 288 -5.90 -14.75 15.23
N PHE A 289 -5.24 -13.59 15.38
CA PHE A 289 -4.31 -13.32 16.48
C PHE A 289 -4.65 -12.02 17.22
N PRO A 290 -5.74 -11.98 18.00
CA PRO A 290 -6.19 -10.77 18.70
C PRO A 290 -5.31 -10.39 19.92
N GLY A 291 -4.17 -11.03 20.14
CA GLY A 291 -3.24 -10.74 21.23
C GLY A 291 -3.59 -11.43 22.55
N LYS A 292 -3.11 -10.89 23.67
CA LYS A 292 -3.12 -11.56 25.00
C LYS A 292 -4.51 -11.75 25.63
N TYR A 293 -5.52 -11.00 25.21
CA TYR A 293 -6.84 -10.96 25.87
C TYR A 293 -8.04 -11.16 24.94
N GLY A 294 -7.82 -11.23 23.62
CA GLY A 294 -8.88 -11.56 22.69
C GLY A 294 -9.01 -13.07 22.48
N MET A 295 -10.23 -13.55 22.22
CA MET A 295 -10.42 -14.95 21.86
C MET A 295 -10.03 -15.18 20.39
N PRO A 296 -8.97 -15.96 20.09
CA PRO A 296 -8.54 -16.22 18.72
C PRO A 296 -9.61 -17.01 17.96
N LYS A 297 -9.90 -16.59 16.73
CA LYS A 297 -10.78 -17.33 15.84
C LYS A 297 -9.98 -18.30 14.97
N PRO A 298 -10.55 -19.46 14.59
CA PRO A 298 -9.86 -20.44 13.74
C PRO A 298 -9.53 -19.84 12.35
N PHE A 299 -8.47 -20.30 11.70
CA PHE A 299 -7.96 -19.75 10.43
C PHE A 299 -8.99 -19.76 9.28
N TYR A 300 -9.90 -20.75 9.25
CA TYR A 300 -10.94 -20.89 8.24
C TYR A 300 -12.20 -20.04 8.52
N PHE A 301 -12.16 -19.20 9.56
CA PHE A 301 -13.27 -18.37 10.00
C PHE A 301 -13.96 -17.52 8.93
N PRO A 302 -13.26 -16.92 7.92
CA PRO A 302 -13.93 -16.17 6.86
C PRO A 302 -14.90 -17.01 6.03
N PHE A 303 -14.69 -18.33 5.95
CA PHE A 303 -15.51 -19.27 5.19
C PHE A 303 -16.68 -19.86 5.99
N THR A 304 -16.77 -19.57 7.29
CA THR A 304 -17.83 -20.11 8.15
C THR A 304 -19.06 -19.20 8.11
N LYS A 305 -20.20 -19.71 7.63
CA LYS A 305 -21.49 -18.96 7.59
C LYS A 305 -21.95 -18.43 8.95
N SER A 306 -21.55 -19.07 10.05
CA SER A 306 -21.86 -18.63 11.41
C SER A 306 -21.24 -17.29 11.78
N PHE A 307 -20.19 -16.84 11.09
CA PHE A 307 -19.61 -15.53 11.29
C PHE A 307 -20.45 -14.41 10.66
N TRP A 308 -20.82 -14.60 9.39
CA TRP A 308 -21.50 -13.58 8.60
C TRP A 308 -22.99 -13.48 8.93
N CYS A 309 -23.66 -14.61 9.15
CA CYS A 309 -25.09 -14.64 9.43
C CYS A 309 -25.42 -14.62 10.94
N GLY A 310 -24.39 -14.61 11.79
CA GLY A 310 -24.53 -14.96 13.20
C GLY A 310 -24.93 -16.44 13.35
N SER A 311 -24.45 -17.11 14.38
CA SER A 311 -25.17 -18.30 14.82
C SER A 311 -26.56 -17.81 15.24
N SER A 312 -27.59 -18.12 14.44
CA SER A 312 -28.91 -18.28 15.01
C SER A 312 -28.75 -19.38 16.04
N THR A 313 -28.47 -19.00 17.29
CA THR A 313 -28.92 -19.80 18.42
C THR A 313 -30.41 -19.86 18.20
N ALA A 314 -30.87 -20.89 17.51
CA ALA A 314 -32.21 -21.41 17.66
C ALA A 314 -32.38 -21.47 19.16
N ALA A 315 -33.15 -20.51 19.69
CA ALA A 315 -33.55 -20.51 21.06
C ALA A 315 -34.24 -21.86 21.23
N HIS A 316 -33.54 -22.79 21.88
CA HIS A 316 -34.18 -23.95 22.47
C HIS A 316 -34.98 -23.37 23.64
N ASN A 317 -36.07 -22.68 23.30
CA ASN A 317 -37.14 -22.29 24.20
C ASN A 317 -37.94 -23.57 24.47
N THR A 318 -37.30 -24.55 25.09
CA THR A 318 -38.03 -25.42 25.99
C THR A 318 -38.14 -24.63 27.29
N PRO A 319 -39.36 -24.27 27.75
CA PRO A 319 -39.53 -23.73 29.09
C PRO A 319 -39.20 -24.87 30.04
N ASP A 320 -37.93 -25.00 30.43
CA ASP A 320 -37.58 -25.81 31.57
C ASP A 320 -38.29 -25.16 32.76
N GLN A 321 -39.28 -25.88 33.28
CA GLN A 321 -39.92 -25.58 34.54
C GLN A 321 -38.83 -25.33 35.59
N PRO A 322 -39.05 -24.45 36.58
CA PRO A 322 -38.13 -24.31 37.68
C PRO A 322 -38.11 -25.65 38.42
N GLU A 323 -37.12 -26.49 38.14
CA GLU A 323 -36.81 -27.61 39.01
C GLU A 323 -36.33 -26.99 40.31
N SER A 324 -37.20 -27.08 41.31
CA SER A 324 -36.94 -26.91 42.74
C SER A 324 -35.93 -27.97 43.20
N GLY A 325 -34.73 -27.96 42.63
CA GLY A 325 -33.58 -28.68 43.13
C GLY A 325 -33.01 -27.87 44.28
N SER A 326 -33.31 -28.31 45.50
CA SER A 326 -32.67 -27.84 46.72
C SER A 326 -31.15 -27.96 46.58
N VAL A 327 -30.49 -26.85 46.21
CA VAL A 327 -29.06 -26.68 46.44
C VAL A 327 -28.90 -26.43 47.93
N GLU A 328 -28.94 -27.50 48.69
CA GLU A 328 -28.55 -27.49 50.09
C GLU A 328 -27.07 -27.07 50.18
N ASN A 329 -26.83 -26.03 50.98
CA ASN A 329 -25.54 -25.48 51.38
C ASN A 329 -24.93 -24.35 50.53
N VAL A 330 -25.73 -23.33 50.22
CA VAL A 330 -25.20 -21.96 50.09
C VAL A 330 -25.91 -21.09 51.13
N GLN A 331 -25.15 -20.52 52.07
CA GLN A 331 -25.67 -19.51 53.00
C GLN A 331 -26.03 -18.25 52.21
N CYS A 332 -27.27 -18.19 51.73
CA CYS A 332 -27.85 -16.99 51.12
C CYS A 332 -28.57 -16.20 52.21
N GLU A 333 -28.21 -14.93 52.38
CA GLU A 333 -28.99 -14.00 53.19
C GLU A 333 -30.36 -13.77 52.55
N ALA A 334 -31.38 -13.54 53.37
CA ALA A 334 -32.72 -13.24 52.89
C ALA A 334 -32.74 -11.91 52.11
N GLU A 335 -33.50 -11.87 51.01
CA GLU A 335 -33.56 -10.69 50.17
C GLU A 335 -34.10 -9.46 50.93
N PRO A 336 -33.44 -8.29 50.83
CA PRO A 336 -33.88 -7.08 51.51
C PRO A 336 -35.17 -6.54 50.88
N THR A 337 -36.25 -6.54 51.66
CA THR A 337 -37.58 -6.04 51.21
C THR A 337 -37.71 -4.51 51.20
N HIS A 338 -36.74 -3.80 51.78
CA HIS A 338 -36.80 -2.35 51.99
C HIS A 338 -36.04 -1.54 50.91
N LEU A 339 -35.30 -2.21 50.03
CA LEU A 339 -34.49 -1.55 49.00
C LEU A 339 -35.11 -1.75 47.62
N LYS A 340 -34.98 -0.73 46.77
CA LYS A 340 -35.44 -0.82 45.38
C LYS A 340 -34.47 -1.69 44.59
N LEU A 341 -35.02 -2.55 43.75
CA LEU A 341 -34.26 -3.39 42.84
C LEU A 341 -33.69 -2.53 41.70
N GLY A 342 -32.36 -2.46 41.59
CA GLY A 342 -31.68 -1.71 40.53
C GLY A 342 -31.42 -2.57 39.28
N VAL A 343 -30.76 -3.72 39.44
CA VAL A 343 -30.40 -4.62 38.32
C VAL A 343 -30.74 -6.06 38.69
N LYS A 344 -31.39 -6.79 37.78
CA LYS A 344 -31.76 -8.20 37.97
C LYS A 344 -31.10 -9.07 36.90
N LEU A 345 -30.21 -9.96 37.33
CA LEU A 345 -29.67 -11.05 36.52
C LEU A 345 -30.58 -12.27 36.68
N GLN A 346 -31.02 -12.86 35.57
CA GLN A 346 -31.80 -14.10 35.57
C GLN A 346 -31.14 -15.13 34.68
N ASN A 347 -30.94 -16.32 35.21
CA ASN A 347 -30.48 -17.51 34.48
C ASN A 347 -29.25 -17.25 33.59
N LEU A 348 -28.27 -16.48 34.11
CA LEU A 348 -27.05 -16.20 33.37
C LEU A 348 -26.26 -17.50 33.20
N ARG A 349 -26.05 -17.90 31.94
CA ARG A 349 -25.33 -19.11 31.58
C ARG A 349 -24.22 -18.81 30.59
N LYS A 350 -23.00 -19.24 30.89
CA LYS A 350 -21.84 -19.09 30.01
C LYS A 350 -21.11 -20.42 29.83
N VAL A 351 -21.08 -20.92 28.59
CA VAL A 351 -20.33 -22.11 28.18
C VAL A 351 -19.22 -21.70 27.21
N TYR A 352 -17.99 -22.13 27.47
CA TYR A 352 -16.86 -21.91 26.56
C TYR A 352 -16.80 -22.98 25.47
N SER A 353 -16.67 -22.54 24.22
CA SER A 353 -16.59 -23.41 23.05
C SER A 353 -15.35 -24.30 23.04
N ALA A 354 -14.23 -23.82 23.61
CA ALA A 354 -13.02 -24.60 23.80
C ALA A 354 -13.14 -25.47 25.06
N GLY A 355 -13.52 -26.74 24.86
CA GLY A 355 -13.60 -27.74 25.94
C GLY A 355 -14.98 -27.89 26.60
N LYS A 356 -16.04 -27.25 26.09
CA LYS A 356 -17.42 -27.28 26.67
C LYS A 356 -17.43 -26.99 28.18
N LYS A 357 -16.49 -26.17 28.66
CA LYS A 357 -16.39 -25.85 30.08
C LYS A 357 -17.48 -24.84 30.43
N LEU A 358 -18.42 -25.27 31.26
CA LEU A 358 -19.45 -24.43 31.86
C LEU A 358 -18.76 -23.50 32.87
N ALA A 359 -18.81 -22.20 32.62
CA ALA A 359 -18.17 -21.18 33.47
C ALA A 359 -19.14 -20.53 34.43
N VAL A 360 -20.40 -20.35 34.00
CA VAL A 360 -21.51 -19.87 34.83
C VAL A 360 -22.73 -20.67 34.42
N ASP A 361 -23.49 -21.21 35.39
CA ASP A 361 -24.71 -21.96 35.13
C ASP A 361 -25.84 -21.41 35.98
N ASN A 362 -26.93 -21.01 35.32
CA ASN A 362 -28.17 -20.52 35.94
C ASN A 362 -27.97 -19.54 37.11
N LEU A 363 -27.03 -18.60 36.98
CA LEU A 363 -26.85 -17.58 38.02
C LEU A 363 -27.99 -16.55 37.92
N SER A 364 -28.82 -16.51 38.96
CA SER A 364 -29.83 -15.49 39.16
C SER A 364 -29.46 -14.66 40.39
N LEU A 365 -29.31 -13.34 40.21
CA LEU A 365 -28.87 -12.44 41.27
C LEU A 365 -29.58 -11.09 41.13
N ASN A 366 -30.03 -10.56 42.27
CA ASN A 366 -30.70 -9.28 42.37
C ASN A 366 -29.75 -8.25 43.02
N PHE A 367 -29.53 -7.13 42.34
CA PHE A 367 -28.78 -5.99 42.87
C PHE A 367 -29.75 -4.89 43.28
N TYR A 368 -29.61 -4.42 44.51
CA TYR A 368 -30.47 -3.38 45.07
C TYR A 368 -29.75 -2.02 45.06
N GLU A 369 -30.52 -0.94 44.95
CA GLU A 369 -30.03 0.43 45.11
C GLU A 369 -29.43 0.60 46.52
N ASP A 370 -28.40 1.44 46.65
CA ASP A 370 -27.68 1.72 47.89
C ASP A 370 -26.95 0.54 48.57
N GLN A 371 -26.81 -0.61 47.89
CA GLN A 371 -25.96 -1.72 48.33
C GLN A 371 -24.62 -1.77 47.58
N ILE A 372 -23.53 -1.93 48.34
CA ILE A 372 -22.22 -2.25 47.78
C ILE A 372 -22.12 -3.77 47.64
N THR A 373 -22.06 -4.25 46.40
CA THR A 373 -21.88 -5.67 46.08
C THR A 373 -20.43 -5.95 45.69
N SER A 374 -19.89 -7.08 46.16
CA SER A 374 -18.52 -7.51 45.88
C SER A 374 -18.47 -8.99 45.58
N PHE A 375 -17.81 -9.37 44.48
CA PHE A 375 -17.62 -10.76 44.09
C PHE A 375 -16.32 -11.33 44.67
N LEU A 376 -16.41 -12.12 45.75
CA LEU A 376 -15.30 -12.89 46.30
C LEU A 376 -15.33 -14.35 45.82
N GLY A 377 -14.15 -14.95 45.65
CA GLY A 377 -14.01 -16.30 45.13
C GLY A 377 -12.54 -16.66 44.90
N HIS A 378 -12.25 -17.87 44.45
CA HIS A 378 -10.88 -18.26 44.10
C HIS A 378 -10.54 -17.82 42.67
N ASN A 379 -9.25 -17.75 42.32
CA ASN A 379 -8.83 -17.48 40.94
C ASN A 379 -9.33 -18.62 40.03
N GLY A 380 -10.06 -18.27 38.96
CA GLY A 380 -10.69 -19.23 38.06
C GLY A 380 -12.17 -19.54 38.33
N ALA A 381 -12.77 -18.98 39.40
CA ALA A 381 -14.19 -19.13 39.73
C ALA A 381 -15.15 -18.24 38.89
N GLY A 382 -14.71 -17.75 37.72
CA GLY A 382 -15.56 -16.93 36.85
C GLY A 382 -15.80 -15.48 37.30
N ARG A 383 -15.09 -14.97 38.32
CA ARG A 383 -15.27 -13.60 38.84
C ARG A 383 -15.02 -12.46 37.84
N GLN A 384 -14.12 -12.65 36.88
CA GLN A 384 -13.85 -11.68 35.81
C GLN A 384 -14.80 -11.83 34.62
N LEU A 385 -15.66 -12.86 34.63
CA LEU A 385 -16.63 -13.16 33.58
C LEU A 385 -18.02 -12.62 33.90
N LEU A 386 -18.35 -12.56 35.20
CA LEU A 386 -19.44 -11.78 35.76
C LEU A 386 -19.04 -10.30 35.79
#